data_AF-A0A0J9XI20-F1
#
_entry.id   AF-A0A0J9XI20-F1
#
_cell.length_a   1.000
_cell.length_b   1.000
_cell.length_c   1.000
_cell.angle_alpha   90.00
_cell.angle_beta   90.00
_cell.angle_gamma   90.00
#
_symmetry.space_group_name_H-M   'P 1'
#
loop_
_entity.id
_entity.type
_entity.pdbx_description
1 polymer ?
#
loop_
_entity_poly.entity_id
_entity_poly.type
_entity_poly.pdbx_seq_one_letter_code
_entity_poly.pdbx_strand_id
1 'polypeptide(L)'
;MKFSAIAIAAALTGAVVASPIADAYAQLPGTTVECHAACGNGILEDRKCKASTSTDAERDACLCAAGSGFQVSMDSCLECGWPLWSSYEKYLVEPLTFCGLPDEPTGPRSYSAPAPTVTTYTYTTLAARAAKATN
;
A
#
# COMPACT_ATOMS: atom_id res chain seq x y z
N MET A 1 27.99 45.40 -23.14
CA MET A 1 28.76 44.16 -22.89
C MET A 1 27.91 43.24 -22.02
N LYS A 2 27.77 41.97 -22.42
CA LYS A 2 26.77 40.99 -21.96
C LYS A 2 26.96 40.59 -20.49
N PHE A 3 25.86 40.56 -19.73
CA PHE A 3 25.80 39.88 -18.43
C PHE A 3 25.50 38.40 -18.67
N SER A 4 26.51 37.54 -18.53
CA SER A 4 26.33 36.09 -18.57
C SER A 4 25.81 35.61 -17.21
N ALA A 5 24.54 35.22 -17.15
CA ALA A 5 24.00 34.45 -16.04
C ALA A 5 24.42 32.98 -16.20
N ILE A 6 25.25 32.47 -15.29
CA ILE A 6 25.51 31.03 -15.17
C ILE A 6 24.48 30.50 -14.18
N ALA A 7 23.43 29.86 -14.71
CA ALA A 7 22.51 29.07 -13.90
C ALA A 7 23.21 27.74 -13.56
N ILE A 8 23.68 27.60 -12.33
CA ILE A 8 24.11 26.30 -11.80
C ILE A 8 22.84 25.56 -11.38
N ALA A 9 22.33 24.70 -12.27
CA ALA A 9 21.29 23.75 -11.93
C ALA A 9 21.90 22.66 -11.05
N ALA A 10 21.75 22.80 -9.72
CA ALA A 10 22.00 21.71 -8.79
C ALA A 10 20.88 20.67 -8.95
N ALA A 11 21.15 19.61 -9.70
CA ALA A 11 20.30 18.44 -9.74
C ALA A 11 20.37 17.74 -8.37
N LEU A 12 19.36 17.98 -7.54
CA LEU A 12 19.11 17.21 -6.32
C LEU A 12 18.64 15.81 -6.73
N THR A 13 19.57 14.91 -7.03
CA THR A 13 19.27 13.48 -7.09
C THR A 13 19.13 12.96 -5.66
N GLY A 14 18.00 13.26 -5.04
CA GLY A 14 17.58 12.59 -3.81
C GLY A 14 17.26 11.14 -4.14
N ALA A 15 18.14 10.22 -3.76
CA ALA A 15 17.80 8.80 -3.77
C ALA A 15 16.69 8.58 -2.74
N VAL A 16 15.47 8.36 -3.23
CA VAL A 16 14.37 7.82 -2.42
C VAL A 16 14.76 6.40 -2.04
N VAL A 17 15.31 6.22 -0.84
CA VAL A 17 15.44 4.88 -0.26
C VAL A 17 14.03 4.39 0.02
N ALA A 18 13.57 3.43 -0.76
CA ALA A 18 12.35 2.70 -0.46
C ALA A 18 12.48 2.16 0.97
N SER A 19 11.52 2.50 1.82
CA SER A 19 11.48 1.99 3.19
C SER A 19 11.31 0.47 3.11
N PRO A 20 12.07 -0.35 3.85
CA PRO A 20 11.99 -1.82 3.77
C PRO A 20 10.60 -2.33 4.16
N ILE A 21 9.84 -1.50 4.88
CA ILE A 21 8.47 -1.76 5.24
C ILE A 21 7.54 -1.57 4.03
N ALA A 22 7.77 -0.57 3.17
CA ALA A 22 7.02 -0.36 1.93
C ALA A 22 7.13 -1.55 0.97
N ASP A 23 8.32 -2.13 0.85
CA ASP A 23 8.56 -3.33 0.05
C ASP A 23 7.88 -4.58 0.61
N ALA A 24 7.74 -4.70 1.94
CA ALA A 24 7.06 -5.82 2.56
C ALA A 24 5.54 -5.83 2.28
N TYR A 25 4.91 -4.66 2.08
CA TYR A 25 3.49 -4.57 1.72
C TYR A 25 3.25 -4.73 0.23
N ALA A 26 4.18 -4.24 -0.61
CA ALA A 26 4.15 -4.46 -2.06
C ALA A 26 4.26 -5.94 -2.45
N GLN A 27 4.64 -6.79 -1.51
CA GLN A 27 4.79 -8.25 -1.68
C GLN A 27 3.53 -9.06 -1.37
N LEU A 28 2.46 -8.46 -0.82
CA LEU A 28 1.20 -9.18 -0.69
C LEU A 28 0.59 -9.40 -2.09
N PRO A 29 0.46 -10.65 -2.54
CA PRO A 29 -0.03 -10.92 -3.88
C PRO A 29 -1.43 -10.34 -4.06
N GLY A 30 -1.57 -9.38 -4.98
CA GLY A 30 -2.84 -8.74 -5.32
C GLY A 30 -3.09 -7.40 -4.65
N THR A 31 -2.20 -6.92 -3.78
CA THR A 31 -2.35 -5.60 -3.16
C THR A 31 -1.38 -4.58 -3.76
N THR A 32 -1.85 -3.34 -3.94
CA THR A 32 -1.00 -2.21 -4.32
C THR A 32 -0.69 -1.34 -3.10
N VAL A 33 0.39 -0.56 -3.17
CA VAL A 33 0.75 0.39 -2.11
C VAL A 33 -0.36 1.41 -1.90
N GLU A 34 -1.03 1.82 -2.97
CA GLU A 34 -2.17 2.73 -2.95
C GLU A 34 -3.35 2.11 -2.19
N CYS A 35 -3.62 0.82 -2.39
CA CYS A 35 -4.68 0.11 -1.66
C CYS A 35 -4.41 0.07 -0.15
N HIS A 36 -3.17 -0.27 0.20
CA HIS A 36 -2.73 -0.29 1.59
C HIS A 36 -2.85 1.10 2.24
N ALA A 37 -2.44 2.14 1.51
CA ALA A 37 -2.55 3.52 1.96
C ALA A 37 -4.02 3.95 2.13
N ALA A 38 -4.90 3.63 1.19
CA ALA A 38 -6.32 3.95 1.28
C ALA A 38 -6.99 3.29 2.50
N CYS A 39 -6.84 1.97 2.64
CA CYS A 39 -7.40 1.27 3.79
C CYS A 39 -6.80 1.73 5.13
N GLY A 40 -5.49 2.02 5.15
CA GLY A 40 -4.81 2.56 6.32
C GLY A 40 -5.31 3.95 6.71
N ASN A 41 -5.46 4.84 5.73
CA ASN A 41 -5.96 6.20 5.96
C ASN A 41 -7.39 6.22 6.47
N GLY A 42 -8.25 5.29 6.03
CA GLY A 42 -9.59 5.12 6.60
C GLY A 42 -9.57 4.91 8.12
N ILE A 43 -8.69 4.03 8.60
CA ILE A 43 -8.53 3.77 10.04
C ILE A 43 -8.05 5.04 10.77
N LEU A 44 -7.15 5.81 10.16
CA LEU A 44 -6.64 7.04 10.76
C LEU A 44 -7.70 8.14 10.84
N GLU A 45 -8.54 8.29 9.80
CA GLU A 45 -9.64 9.26 9.80
C GLU A 45 -10.72 8.90 10.82
N ASP A 46 -11.09 7.62 10.99
CA ASP A 46 -11.99 7.20 12.07
C ASP A 46 -11.43 7.57 13.46
N ARG A 47 -10.16 7.25 13.72
CA ARG A 47 -9.50 7.60 14.99
C ARG A 47 -9.48 9.10 15.24
N LYS A 48 -9.20 9.89 14.20
CA LYS A 48 -9.18 11.34 14.26
C LYS A 48 -10.56 11.90 14.60
N CYS A 49 -11.61 11.44 13.91
CA CYS A 49 -12.98 11.87 14.20
C CYS A 49 -13.37 11.50 15.64
N LYS A 50 -13.19 10.24 16.06
CA LYS A 50 -13.47 9.79 17.44
C LYS A 50 -12.76 10.60 18.51
N ALA A 51 -11.52 11.02 18.27
CA ALA A 51 -10.76 11.85 19.20
C ALA A 51 -11.24 13.31 19.26
N SER A 52 -11.92 13.80 18.21
CA SER A 52 -12.34 15.20 18.05
C SER A 52 -13.82 15.46 18.32
N THR A 53 -14.63 14.41 18.47
CA THR A 53 -16.09 14.50 18.59
C THR A 53 -16.58 13.97 19.93
N SER A 54 -17.63 14.58 20.50
CA SER A 54 -18.21 14.16 21.79
C SER A 54 -19.57 13.48 21.64
N THR A 55 -20.18 13.57 20.47
CA THR A 55 -21.48 12.96 20.14
C THR A 55 -21.42 12.19 18.83
N ASP A 56 -22.33 11.23 18.65
CA ASP A 56 -22.46 10.49 17.38
C ASP A 56 -22.83 11.42 16.22
N ALA A 57 -23.60 12.48 16.45
CA ALA A 57 -23.94 13.44 15.40
C ALA A 57 -22.72 14.23 14.91
N GLU A 58 -21.82 14.63 15.81
CA GLU A 58 -20.55 15.25 15.44
C GLU A 58 -19.62 14.26 14.73
N ARG A 59 -19.59 13.00 15.19
CA ARG A 59 -18.82 11.93 14.55
C ARG A 59 -19.33 11.67 13.14
N ASP A 60 -20.64 11.57 12.93
CA ASP A 60 -21.27 11.40 11.63
C ASP A 60 -20.90 12.54 10.67
N ALA A 61 -21.01 13.79 11.14
CA ALA A 61 -20.62 14.95 10.35
C ALA A 61 -19.12 14.98 10.01
N CYS A 62 -18.25 14.46 10.88
CA CYS A 62 -16.82 14.37 10.64
C CYS A 62 -16.46 13.22 9.67
N LEU A 63 -17.04 12.04 9.92
CA LEU A 63 -16.60 10.79 9.31
C LEU A 63 -17.37 10.47 8.04
N CYS A 64 -18.69 10.64 8.05
CA CYS A 64 -19.58 10.11 7.03
C CYS A 64 -19.99 11.14 5.98
N ALA A 65 -19.72 12.43 6.21
CA ALA A 65 -20.00 13.50 5.26
C ALA A 65 -19.38 13.22 3.88
N ALA A 66 -20.11 13.51 2.81
CA ALA A 66 -19.63 13.33 1.45
C ALA A 66 -18.32 14.09 1.22
N GLY A 67 -17.31 13.38 0.69
CA GLY A 67 -15.98 13.93 0.48
C GLY A 67 -15.11 14.06 1.74
N SER A 68 -15.55 13.53 2.89
CA SER A 68 -14.68 13.38 4.06
C SER A 68 -13.46 12.54 3.71
N GLY A 69 -12.37 12.69 4.48
CA GLY A 69 -11.17 11.87 4.29
C GLY A 69 -11.45 10.37 4.39
N PHE A 70 -12.42 9.98 5.24
CA PHE A 70 -12.86 8.59 5.37
C PHE A 70 -13.61 8.11 4.13
N GLN A 71 -14.61 8.85 3.63
CA GLN A 71 -15.34 8.49 2.41
C GLN A 71 -14.39 8.32 1.21
N VAL A 72 -13.50 9.30 0.99
CA VAL A 72 -12.50 9.24 -0.10
C VAL A 72 -11.58 8.02 0.03
N SER A 73 -11.17 7.70 1.25
CA SER A 73 -10.33 6.53 1.51
C SER A 73 -11.09 5.21 1.28
N MET A 74 -12.37 5.16 1.68
CA MET A 74 -13.19 3.96 1.56
C MET A 74 -13.62 3.67 0.12
N ASP A 75 -13.84 4.69 -0.72
CA ASP A 75 -14.09 4.51 -2.14
C ASP A 75 -12.99 3.66 -2.81
N SER A 76 -11.73 3.96 -2.49
CA SER A 76 -10.59 3.20 -3.01
C SER A 76 -10.37 1.88 -2.27
N CYS A 77 -10.47 1.88 -0.94
CA CYS A 77 -10.22 0.69 -0.13
C CYS A 77 -11.23 -0.43 -0.42
N LEU A 78 -12.52 -0.12 -0.55
CA LEU A 78 -13.55 -1.12 -0.82
C LEU A 78 -13.41 -1.73 -2.22
N GLU A 79 -12.83 -1.01 -3.18
CA GLU A 79 -12.59 -1.53 -4.52
C GLU A 79 -11.40 -2.52 -4.58
N CYS A 80 -10.35 -2.30 -3.80
CA CYS A 80 -9.11 -3.09 -3.90
C CYS A 80 -8.78 -3.94 -2.66
N GLY A 81 -9.52 -3.79 -1.57
CA GLY A 81 -9.10 -4.16 -0.21
C GLY A 81 -9.13 -5.66 0.09
N TRP A 82 -9.66 -6.51 -0.79
CA TRP A 82 -9.80 -7.94 -0.55
C TRP A 82 -8.53 -8.65 -0.06
N PRO A 83 -7.34 -8.39 -0.63
CA PRO A 83 -6.10 -9.03 -0.18
C PRO A 83 -5.63 -8.56 1.21
N LEU A 84 -6.09 -7.40 1.66
CA LEU A 84 -5.75 -6.82 2.96
C LEU A 84 -6.78 -7.13 4.03
N TRP A 85 -8.00 -7.49 3.63
CA TRP A 85 -9.18 -7.39 4.47
C TRP A 85 -9.07 -8.10 5.81
N SER A 86 -8.53 -9.32 5.85
CA SER A 86 -8.34 -10.09 7.09
C SER A 86 -7.49 -9.39 8.15
N SER A 87 -6.61 -8.46 7.75
CA SER A 87 -5.80 -7.67 8.66
C SER A 87 -6.47 -6.35 9.08
N TYR A 88 -7.43 -5.87 8.29
CA TYR A 88 -8.02 -4.54 8.38
C TYR A 88 -9.46 -4.54 8.92
N GLU A 89 -10.21 -5.63 8.71
CA GLU A 89 -11.64 -5.74 9.03
C GLU A 89 -11.96 -5.34 10.48
N LYS A 90 -11.11 -5.77 11.43
CA LYS A 90 -11.24 -5.45 12.87
C LYS A 90 -11.19 -3.95 13.19
N TYR A 91 -10.74 -3.13 12.25
CA TYR A 91 -10.67 -1.67 12.39
C TYR A 91 -11.67 -0.94 11.50
N LEU A 92 -12.11 -1.55 10.39
CA LEU A 92 -12.91 -0.89 9.37
C LEU A 92 -14.40 -1.24 9.43
N VAL A 93 -14.78 -2.44 9.91
CA VAL A 93 -16.20 -2.86 9.94
C VAL A 93 -17.08 -1.89 10.74
N GLU A 94 -16.62 -1.46 11.93
CA GLU A 94 -17.39 -0.53 12.76
C GLU A 94 -17.60 0.84 12.11
N PRO A 95 -16.56 1.56 11.63
CA PRO A 95 -16.78 2.85 10.99
C PRO A 95 -17.50 2.76 9.64
N LEU A 96 -17.33 1.66 8.89
CA LEU A 96 -18.10 1.40 7.66
C LEU A 96 -19.59 1.26 7.97
N THR A 97 -19.92 0.42 8.95
CA THR A 97 -21.31 0.21 9.41
C THR A 97 -21.90 1.52 9.94
N PHE A 98 -21.13 2.29 10.72
CA PHE A 98 -21.55 3.57 11.25
C PHE A 98 -21.94 4.56 10.14
N CYS A 99 -21.17 4.61 9.04
CA CYS A 99 -21.47 5.45 7.89
C CYS A 99 -22.44 4.83 6.86
N GLY A 100 -23.01 3.64 7.14
CA GLY A 100 -23.91 2.95 6.22
C GLY A 100 -23.24 2.50 4.91
N LEU A 101 -21.92 2.29 4.94
CA LEU A 101 -21.14 1.78 3.82
C LEU A 101 -21.10 0.23 3.84
N PRO A 102 -20.73 -0.42 2.72
CA PRO A 102 -20.44 -1.85 2.71
C PRO A 102 -19.45 -2.21 3.82
N ASP A 103 -19.74 -3.26 4.58
CA ASP A 103 -18.92 -3.72 5.71
C ASP A 103 -17.79 -4.67 5.29
N GLU A 104 -17.62 -4.90 3.98
CA GLU A 104 -16.49 -5.60 3.36
C GLU A 104 -16.19 -5.04 1.96
N PRO A 105 -14.99 -5.28 1.39
CA PRO A 105 -14.64 -4.84 0.05
C PRO A 105 -15.62 -5.36 -1.00
N THR A 106 -15.95 -4.55 -1.98
CA THR A 106 -16.95 -4.86 -3.01
C THR A 106 -16.33 -5.11 -4.38
N GLY A 107 -15.09 -4.69 -4.58
CA GLY A 107 -14.39 -4.89 -5.84
C GLY A 107 -13.90 -6.33 -6.05
N PRO A 108 -13.13 -6.58 -7.11
CA PRO A 108 -12.71 -7.93 -7.49
C PRO A 108 -11.82 -8.58 -6.41
N ARG A 109 -12.12 -9.86 -6.09
CA ARG A 109 -11.26 -10.71 -5.26
C ARG A 109 -10.02 -11.14 -6.05
N SER A 110 -9.11 -10.21 -6.29
CA SER A 110 -7.83 -10.50 -6.93
C SER A 110 -6.82 -10.97 -5.89
N TYR A 111 -6.81 -12.27 -5.60
CA TYR A 111 -5.62 -12.90 -5.04
C TYR A 111 -4.65 -13.05 -6.20
N SER A 112 -3.62 -12.19 -6.34
CA SER A 112 -2.59 -12.54 -7.30
C SER A 112 -1.99 -13.87 -6.84
N ALA A 113 -1.83 -14.84 -7.75
CA ALA A 113 -0.96 -15.95 -7.44
C ALA A 113 0.43 -15.38 -7.10
N PRO A 114 1.15 -15.90 -6.10
CA PRO A 114 2.54 -15.50 -5.89
C PRO A 114 3.27 -15.62 -7.23
N ALA A 115 4.08 -14.62 -7.57
CA ALA A 115 4.88 -14.65 -8.79
C ALA A 115 5.60 -16.01 -8.86
N PRO A 116 5.61 -16.70 -10.02
CA PRO A 116 6.29 -17.98 -10.11
C PRO A 116 7.74 -17.78 -9.66
N THR A 117 8.15 -18.50 -8.62
CA THR A 117 9.54 -18.51 -8.17
C THR A 117 10.37 -19.01 -9.34
N VAL A 118 11.07 -18.11 -10.03
CA VAL A 118 12.05 -18.50 -11.03
C VAL A 118 13.22 -19.11 -10.26
N THR A 119 13.20 -20.44 -10.09
CA THR A 119 14.37 -21.17 -9.64
C THR A 119 15.39 -21.13 -10.78
N THR A 120 16.31 -20.18 -10.71
CA THR A 120 17.50 -20.17 -11.57
C THR A 120 18.35 -21.37 -11.17
N TYR A 121 18.20 -22.49 -11.88
CA TYR A 121 19.16 -23.58 -11.78
C TYR A 121 20.49 -23.08 -12.36
N THR A 122 21.42 -22.70 -11.49
CA THR A 122 22.82 -22.55 -11.87
C THR A 122 23.34 -23.94 -12.22
N TYR A 123 23.34 -24.28 -13.51
CA TYR A 123 24.13 -25.37 -14.03
C TYR A 123 25.60 -24.98 -13.91
N THR A 124 26.16 -25.09 -12.70
CA THR A 124 27.61 -25.01 -12.51
C THR A 124 28.18 -26.23 -13.21
N THR A 125 28.64 -25.97 -14.43
CA THR A 125 29.26 -26.88 -15.37
C THR A 125 30.07 -27.96 -14.68
N LEU A 126 29.79 -29.22 -15.05
CA LEU A 126 30.61 -30.42 -14.84
C LEU A 126 32.07 -30.29 -15.34
N ALA A 127 32.51 -29.11 -15.79
CA ALA A 127 33.86 -28.81 -16.23
C ALA A 127 34.90 -28.76 -15.08
N ALA A 128 34.50 -28.60 -13.81
CA ALA A 128 35.45 -28.52 -12.70
C ALA A 128 35.97 -29.88 -12.19
N ARG A 129 35.44 -31.03 -12.65
CA ARG A 129 35.90 -32.37 -12.22
C ARG A 129 36.86 -33.07 -13.19
N ALA A 130 37.14 -32.51 -14.35
CA ALA A 130 38.08 -33.12 -15.32
C ALA A 130 39.55 -32.69 -15.12
N ALA A 131 39.85 -31.67 -14.30
CA ALA A 131 41.22 -31.16 -14.15
C ALA A 131 42.01 -31.77 -12.98
N LYS A 132 41.45 -32.73 -12.22
CA LYS A 132 42.14 -33.41 -11.11
C LYS A 132 42.37 -34.91 -11.36
N ALA A 133 42.71 -35.25 -12.59
CA ALA A 133 43.07 -36.62 -12.99
C ALA A 133 44.23 -36.66 -14.00
N THR A 134 45.22 -35.75 -13.86
CA THR A 134 46.53 -35.86 -14.54
C THR A 134 47.56 -35.02 -13.79
N ASN A 135 48.16 -35.63 -12.77
CA ASN A 135 49.60 -35.60 -12.44
C ASN A 135 49.83 -36.40 -11.15
#